data_AF-A0A6B2G0H3-F1
#
_entry.id   AF-A0A6B2G0H3-F1
#
_cell.length_a   1.000
_cell.length_b   1.000
_cell.length_c   1.000
_cell.angle_alpha   90.00
_cell.angle_beta   90.00
_cell.angle_gamma   90.00
#
_symmetry.space_group_name_H-M   'P 1'
#
loop_
_entity.id
_entity.type
_entity.pdbx_description
1 polymer ?
#
loop_
_entity_poly.entity_id
_entity_poly.type
_entity_poly.pdbx_seq_one_letter_code
_entity_poly.pdbx_strand_id
1 'polypeptide(L)'
;TNLNKIKSKFNQVSNRVIEIERKVHDIRFECDELEIEKLKLLKEISEVSSSIKDQQARVSKYELIMNEIKKKLENLENQIEQIKVKMNECNQQIQVLNSQKCDINKLIFENQLKTKELCQNISNLKQIIQQISVHIHDTLNQNQWLENEEKNFNSSSSVYNFTSVNITALKEKLDWLETSVKKMSRTINTRAMNMLSQAEEKYNDLMRKKKIVENDRKKIELIIQDLDVKKNEALKSSSLKVNKDFGNIFSTLLPGACAKLCSIENKNKLEGLEIKVGFGDSWKESLGEL
;
A
#
# COMPACT_ATOMS: atom_id res chain seq x y z
N THR A 1 -65.19 94.32 135.60
CA THR A 1 -63.88 93.66 135.33
C THR A 1 -63.99 92.20 134.91
N ASN A 2 -65.04 91.44 135.30
CA ASN A 2 -65.17 90.02 134.96
C ASN A 2 -65.73 89.71 133.56
N LEU A 3 -66.67 90.52 133.04
CA LEU A 3 -67.33 90.24 131.75
C LEU A 3 -66.38 90.39 130.53
N ASN A 4 -65.52 91.41 130.51
CA ASN A 4 -64.56 91.63 129.41
C ASN A 4 -63.43 90.59 129.38
N LYS A 5 -62.99 90.07 130.55
CA LYS A 5 -62.01 88.98 130.62
C LYS A 5 -62.59 87.67 130.07
N ILE A 6 -63.83 87.34 130.44
CA ILE A 6 -64.54 86.16 129.93
C ILE A 6 -64.79 86.28 128.43
N LYS A 7 -65.21 87.45 127.93
CA LYS A 7 -65.41 87.71 126.50
C LYS A 7 -64.11 87.66 125.69
N SER A 8 -63.00 88.14 126.24
CA SER A 8 -61.66 88.00 125.61
C SER A 8 -61.19 86.54 125.57
N LYS A 9 -61.39 85.77 126.66
CA LYS A 9 -61.07 84.34 126.71
C LYS A 9 -61.96 83.54 125.75
N PHE A 10 -63.25 83.87 125.66
CA PHE A 10 -64.17 83.25 124.72
C PHE A 10 -63.77 83.54 123.27
N ASN A 11 -63.43 84.79 122.91
CA ASN A 11 -62.94 85.13 121.58
C ASN A 11 -61.58 84.46 121.27
N GLN A 12 -60.70 84.32 122.26
CA GLN A 12 -59.41 83.65 122.09
C GLN A 12 -59.57 82.13 121.92
N VAL A 13 -60.52 81.51 122.63
CA VAL A 13 -60.91 80.11 122.45
C VAL A 13 -61.62 79.92 121.11
N SER A 14 -62.53 80.82 120.72
CA SER A 14 -63.24 80.78 119.44
C SER A 14 -62.29 80.92 118.25
N ASN A 15 -61.32 81.85 118.30
CA ASN A 15 -60.29 81.97 117.27
C ASN A 15 -59.40 80.73 117.21
N ARG A 16 -59.05 80.13 118.36
CA ARG A 16 -58.31 78.85 118.40
C ARG A 16 -59.13 77.69 117.84
N VAL A 17 -60.44 77.65 118.08
CA VAL A 17 -61.34 76.63 117.50
C VAL A 17 -61.39 76.79 115.99
N ILE A 18 -61.56 78.01 115.47
CA ILE A 18 -61.55 78.28 114.01
C ILE A 18 -60.19 77.92 113.38
N GLU A 19 -59.07 78.22 114.06
CA GLU A 19 -57.74 77.87 113.57
C GLU A 19 -57.51 76.34 113.57
N ILE A 20 -58.00 75.63 114.59
CA ILE A 20 -57.97 74.17 114.64
C ILE A 20 -58.88 73.57 113.58
N GLU A 21 -60.09 74.10 113.38
CA GLU A 21 -61.01 73.66 112.32
C GLU A 21 -60.41 73.83 110.93
N ARG A 22 -59.70 74.95 110.69
CA ARG A 22 -58.97 75.18 109.44
C ARG A 22 -57.84 74.17 109.25
N LYS A 23 -57.02 73.93 110.28
CA LYS A 23 -55.96 72.89 110.23
C LYS A 23 -56.52 71.49 110.03
N VAL A 24 -57.65 71.15 110.66
CA VAL A 24 -58.33 69.86 110.48
C VAL A 24 -58.87 69.74 109.06
N HIS A 25 -59.36 70.83 108.46
CA HIS A 25 -59.79 70.84 107.07
C HIS A 25 -58.61 70.68 106.10
N ASP A 26 -57.51 71.41 106.32
CA ASP A 26 -56.29 71.32 105.49
C ASP A 26 -55.68 69.90 105.55
N ILE A 27 -55.60 69.30 106.75
CA ILE A 27 -55.13 67.92 106.93
C ILE A 27 -56.09 66.92 106.27
N ARG A 28 -57.41 67.12 106.35
CA ARG A 28 -58.38 66.27 105.66
C ARG A 28 -58.19 66.33 104.15
N PHE A 29 -58.02 67.53 103.60
CA PHE A 29 -57.77 67.71 102.17
C PHE A 29 -56.48 67.02 101.73
N GLU A 30 -55.40 67.16 102.51
CA GLU A 30 -54.13 66.48 102.25
C GLU A 30 -54.26 64.94 102.37
N CYS A 31 -55.04 64.44 103.34
CA CYS A 31 -55.38 63.02 103.42
C CYS A 31 -56.15 62.53 102.18
N ASP A 32 -57.15 63.29 101.72
CA ASP A 32 -57.94 62.95 100.53
C ASP A 32 -57.06 62.97 99.26
N GLU A 33 -56.15 63.94 99.12
CA GLU A 33 -55.18 64.00 98.01
C GLU A 33 -54.21 62.80 98.01
N LEU A 34 -53.65 62.46 99.17
CA LEU A 34 -52.78 61.30 99.34
C LEU A 34 -53.52 59.98 99.07
N GLU A 35 -54.81 59.90 99.43
CA GLU A 35 -55.62 58.73 99.14
C GLU A 35 -55.89 58.56 97.64
N ILE A 36 -56.12 59.66 96.92
CA ILE A 36 -56.20 59.65 95.45
C ILE A 36 -54.87 59.23 94.81
N GLU A 37 -53.75 59.75 95.29
CA GLU A 37 -52.42 59.39 94.77
C GLU A 37 -52.08 57.92 95.03
N LYS A 38 -52.37 57.42 96.24
CA LYS A 38 -52.27 56.00 96.59
C LYS A 38 -53.10 55.13 95.64
N LEU A 39 -54.33 55.53 95.32
CA LEU A 39 -55.19 54.79 94.38
C LEU A 39 -54.61 54.77 92.95
N LYS A 40 -54.01 55.88 92.48
CA LYS A 40 -53.33 55.93 91.18
C LYS A 40 -52.11 55.00 91.14
N LEU A 41 -51.25 55.06 92.15
CA LEU A 41 -50.07 54.20 92.26
C LEU A 41 -50.46 52.71 92.36
N LEU A 42 -51.51 52.38 93.12
CA LEU A 42 -52.02 51.00 93.18
C LEU A 42 -52.50 50.51 91.81
N LYS A 43 -53.15 51.38 91.03
CA LYS A 43 -53.57 51.04 89.67
C LYS A 43 -52.36 50.83 88.76
N GLU A 44 -51.37 51.71 88.78
CA GLU A 44 -50.13 51.57 88.00
C GLU A 44 -49.36 50.29 88.37
N ILE A 45 -49.24 49.98 89.67
CA ILE A 45 -48.64 48.73 90.16
C ILE A 45 -49.41 47.54 89.60
N SER A 46 -50.74 47.58 89.60
CA SER A 46 -51.55 46.50 89.06
C SER A 46 -51.34 46.29 87.56
N GLU A 47 -51.24 47.38 86.77
CA GLU A 47 -51.01 47.34 85.32
C GLU A 47 -49.61 46.81 85.00
N VAL A 48 -48.58 47.31 85.69
CA VAL A 48 -47.19 46.83 85.55
C VAL A 48 -47.10 45.35 85.96
N SER A 49 -47.77 44.94 87.04
CA SER A 49 -47.77 43.53 87.46
C SER A 49 -48.40 42.60 86.43
N SER A 50 -49.43 43.06 85.71
CA SER A 50 -50.02 42.33 84.59
C SER A 50 -49.04 42.24 83.43
N SER A 51 -48.38 43.36 83.07
CA SER A 51 -47.40 43.39 81.99
C SER A 51 -46.20 42.48 82.24
N ILE A 52 -45.70 42.43 83.49
CA ILE A 52 -44.62 41.52 83.91
C ILE A 52 -45.04 40.07 83.71
N LYS A 53 -46.26 39.69 84.10
CA LYS A 53 -46.79 38.33 83.90
C LYS A 53 -46.85 37.97 82.41
N ASP A 54 -47.31 38.89 81.56
CA ASP A 54 -47.37 38.67 80.11
C ASP A 54 -45.97 38.51 79.50
N GLN A 55 -45.00 39.33 79.93
CA GLN A 55 -43.61 39.20 79.49
C GLN A 55 -42.98 37.89 79.96
N GLN A 56 -43.21 37.46 81.21
CA GLN A 56 -42.75 36.16 81.71
C GLN A 56 -43.31 35.01 80.88
N ALA A 57 -44.61 35.05 80.54
CA ALA A 57 -45.22 34.04 79.67
C ALA A 57 -44.58 34.02 78.26
N ARG A 58 -44.24 35.19 77.70
CA ARG A 58 -43.54 35.28 76.42
C ARG A 58 -42.12 34.72 76.49
N VAL A 59 -41.37 35.02 77.55
CA VAL A 59 -40.02 34.50 77.77
C VAL A 59 -40.06 32.97 77.84
N SER A 60 -40.94 32.40 78.66
CA SER A 60 -41.09 30.94 78.75
C SER A 60 -41.47 30.30 77.41
N LYS A 61 -42.30 30.97 76.60
CA LYS A 61 -42.62 30.51 75.24
C LYS A 61 -41.39 30.51 74.32
N TYR A 62 -40.58 31.58 74.34
CA TYR A 62 -39.37 31.66 73.53
C TYR A 62 -38.28 30.68 73.98
N GLU A 63 -38.17 30.40 75.29
CA GLU A 63 -37.26 29.38 75.81
C GLU A 63 -37.62 27.98 75.31
N LEU A 64 -38.91 27.63 75.26
CA LEU A 64 -39.37 26.37 74.67
C LEU A 64 -39.00 26.27 73.19
N ILE A 65 -39.28 27.32 72.40
CA ILE A 65 -38.94 27.36 70.97
C ILE A 65 -37.42 27.24 70.76
N MET A 66 -36.63 27.95 71.58
CA MET A 66 -35.17 27.90 71.50
C MET A 66 -34.65 26.48 71.77
N ASN A 67 -35.20 25.78 72.75
CA ASN A 67 -34.84 24.40 73.03
C ASN A 67 -35.25 23.43 71.91
N GLU A 68 -36.40 23.64 71.26
CA GLU A 68 -36.79 22.87 70.08
C GLU A 68 -35.85 23.11 68.90
N ILE A 69 -35.46 24.36 68.63
CA ILE A 69 -34.52 24.70 67.56
C ILE A 69 -33.14 24.09 67.84
N LYS A 70 -32.65 24.14 69.09
CA LYS A 70 -31.39 23.51 69.48
C LYS A 70 -31.39 22.00 69.23
N LYS A 71 -32.47 21.30 69.61
CA LYS A 71 -32.62 19.87 69.32
C LYS A 71 -32.62 19.57 67.82
N LYS A 72 -33.28 20.42 67.01
CA LYS A 72 -33.28 20.28 65.55
C LYS A 72 -31.88 20.53 64.95
N LEU A 73 -31.16 21.52 65.45
CA LEU A 73 -29.77 21.80 65.04
C LEU A 73 -28.85 20.61 65.32
N GLU A 74 -28.87 20.09 66.55
CA GLU A 74 -28.05 18.94 66.94
C GLU A 74 -28.37 17.70 66.10
N ASN A 75 -29.65 17.46 65.79
CA ASN A 75 -30.05 16.37 64.91
C ASN A 75 -29.56 16.57 63.46
N LEU A 76 -29.63 17.80 62.93
CA LEU A 76 -29.12 18.12 61.59
C LEU A 76 -27.60 18.00 61.51
N GLU A 77 -26.87 18.45 62.54
CA GLU A 77 -25.42 18.30 62.64
C GLU A 77 -25.01 16.83 62.63
N ASN A 78 -25.70 15.98 63.39
CA ASN A 78 -25.49 14.54 63.38
C ASN A 78 -25.76 13.92 61.99
N GLN A 79 -26.82 14.36 61.30
CA GLN A 79 -27.12 13.89 59.94
C GLN A 79 -26.05 14.31 58.94
N ILE A 80 -25.55 15.54 59.03
CA ILE A 80 -24.46 16.04 58.18
C ILE A 80 -23.21 15.19 58.39
N GLU A 81 -22.87 14.87 59.64
CA GLU A 81 -21.69 14.08 59.94
C GLU A 81 -21.81 12.64 59.41
N GLN A 82 -22.99 12.01 59.54
CA GLN A 82 -23.27 10.71 58.94
C GLN A 82 -23.15 10.73 57.41
N ILE A 83 -23.62 11.79 56.75
CA ILE A 83 -23.51 11.94 55.30
C ILE A 83 -22.06 12.10 54.87
N LYS A 84 -21.26 12.90 55.60
CA LYS A 84 -19.82 13.06 55.32
C LYS A 84 -19.05 11.74 55.41
N VAL A 85 -19.32 10.92 56.43
CA VAL A 85 -18.69 9.61 56.57
C VAL A 85 -19.02 8.73 55.37
N LYS A 86 -20.30 8.61 55.01
CA LYS A 86 -20.73 7.84 53.83
C LYS A 86 -20.11 8.37 52.53
N MET A 87 -20.02 9.69 52.38
CA MET A 87 -19.40 10.32 51.21
C MET A 87 -17.91 9.97 51.10
N ASN A 88 -17.18 9.97 52.23
CA ASN A 88 -15.79 9.56 52.25
C ASN A 88 -15.60 8.08 51.94
N GLU A 89 -16.46 7.20 52.47
CA GLU A 89 -16.45 5.77 52.14
C GLU A 89 -16.70 5.53 50.64
N CYS A 90 -17.71 6.19 50.07
CA CYS A 90 -17.97 6.12 48.63
C CYS A 90 -16.78 6.64 47.81
N ASN A 91 -16.15 7.75 48.21
CA ASN A 91 -14.97 8.29 47.53
C ASN A 91 -13.78 7.30 47.55
N GLN A 92 -13.54 6.64 48.68
CA GLN A 92 -12.50 5.60 48.78
C GLN A 92 -12.81 4.41 47.87
N GLN A 93 -14.08 3.95 47.84
CA GLN A 93 -14.50 2.87 46.94
C GLN A 93 -14.33 3.24 45.46
N ILE A 94 -14.69 4.48 45.09
CA ILE A 94 -14.48 4.99 43.72
C ILE A 94 -13.00 4.99 43.36
N GLN A 95 -12.12 5.39 44.28
CA GLN A 95 -10.68 5.39 44.05
C GLN A 95 -10.14 3.98 43.80
N VAL A 96 -10.56 3.00 44.61
CA VAL A 96 -10.17 1.58 44.44
C VAL A 96 -10.72 1.00 43.13
N LEU A 97 -11.97 1.29 42.79
CA LEU A 97 -12.56 0.84 41.52
C LEU A 97 -11.83 1.45 40.32
N ASN A 98 -11.42 2.72 40.41
CA ASN A 98 -10.65 3.38 39.36
C ASN A 98 -9.25 2.78 39.20
N SER A 99 -8.56 2.42 40.28
CA SER A 99 -7.26 1.73 40.18
C SER A 99 -7.42 0.35 39.54
N GLN A 100 -8.42 -0.43 39.98
CA GLN A 100 -8.74 -1.73 39.39
C GLN A 100 -9.07 -1.62 37.89
N LYS A 101 -9.87 -0.62 37.50
CA LYS A 101 -10.17 -0.33 36.08
C LYS A 101 -8.90 -0.03 35.29
N CYS A 102 -7.96 0.71 35.87
CA CYS A 102 -6.68 1.01 35.21
C CYS A 102 -5.87 -0.28 34.96
N ASP A 103 -5.80 -1.17 35.96
CA ASP A 103 -5.04 -2.42 35.83
C ASP A 103 -5.69 -3.41 34.87
N ILE A 104 -7.03 -3.54 34.90
CA ILE A 104 -7.77 -4.33 33.91
C ILE A 104 -7.53 -3.80 32.49
N ASN A 105 -7.51 -2.48 32.29
CA ASN A 105 -7.22 -1.89 30.98
C ASN A 105 -5.81 -2.20 30.48
N LYS A 106 -4.80 -2.22 31.37
CA LYS A 106 -3.44 -2.66 31.02
C LYS A 106 -3.44 -4.12 30.57
N LEU A 107 -4.10 -5.00 31.32
CA LEU A 107 -4.23 -6.43 30.96
C LEU A 107 -4.95 -6.64 29.63
N ILE A 108 -6.01 -5.86 29.36
CA ILE A 108 -6.70 -5.88 28.06
C ILE A 108 -5.73 -5.50 26.94
N PHE A 109 -4.96 -4.43 27.11
CA PHE A 109 -4.01 -3.97 26.12
C PHE A 109 -2.91 -5.01 25.86
N GLU A 110 -2.33 -5.61 26.90
CA GLU A 110 -1.34 -6.69 26.78
C GLU A 110 -1.90 -7.90 26.04
N ASN A 111 -3.12 -8.32 26.38
CA ASN A 111 -3.78 -9.45 25.71
C ASN A 111 -4.14 -9.14 24.25
N GLN A 112 -4.49 -7.90 23.92
CA GLN A 112 -4.69 -7.47 22.54
C GLN A 112 -3.38 -7.55 21.73
N LEU A 113 -2.25 -7.16 22.31
CA LEU A 113 -0.95 -7.29 21.66
C LEU A 113 -0.59 -8.77 21.40
N LYS A 114 -0.72 -9.62 22.43
CA LYS A 114 -0.49 -11.07 22.30
C LYS A 114 -1.40 -11.69 21.25
N THR A 115 -2.67 -11.27 21.19
CA THR A 115 -3.62 -11.76 20.18
C THR A 115 -3.16 -11.38 18.77
N LYS A 116 -2.74 -10.13 18.55
CA LYS A 116 -2.22 -9.69 17.25
C LYS A 116 -0.97 -10.49 16.83
N GLU A 117 -0.04 -10.71 17.74
CA GLU A 117 1.16 -11.50 17.51
C GLU A 117 0.82 -12.95 17.12
N LEU A 118 -0.06 -13.61 17.89
CA LEU A 118 -0.52 -14.96 17.59
C LEU A 118 -1.26 -15.03 16.25
N CYS A 119 -2.10 -14.05 15.91
CA CYS A 119 -2.76 -13.99 14.61
C CYS A 119 -1.75 -13.89 13.46
N GLN A 120 -0.71 -13.06 13.61
CA GLN A 120 0.34 -12.94 12.60
C GLN A 120 1.14 -14.24 12.46
N ASN A 121 1.49 -14.89 13.57
CA ASN A 121 2.15 -16.20 13.56
C ASN A 121 1.30 -17.27 12.87
N ILE A 122 0.00 -17.33 13.16
CA ILE A 122 -0.93 -18.26 12.49
C ILE A 122 -0.99 -17.97 10.98
N SER A 123 -1.04 -16.70 10.58
CA SER A 123 -1.04 -16.32 9.16
C SER A 123 0.23 -16.79 8.45
N ASN A 124 1.39 -16.56 9.07
CA ASN A 124 2.68 -16.99 8.53
C ASN A 124 2.74 -18.52 8.41
N LEU A 125 2.33 -19.25 9.45
CA LEU A 125 2.30 -20.72 9.44
C LEU A 125 1.36 -21.25 8.36
N LYS A 126 0.18 -20.64 8.16
CA LYS A 126 -0.73 -21.03 7.07
C LYS A 126 -0.09 -20.84 5.70
N GLN A 127 0.62 -19.73 5.49
CA GLN A 127 1.32 -19.47 4.23
C GLN A 127 2.44 -20.49 3.99
N ILE A 128 3.22 -20.83 5.02
CA ILE A 128 4.26 -21.86 4.94
C ILE A 128 3.65 -23.22 4.62
N ILE A 129 2.56 -23.61 5.29
CA ILE A 129 1.85 -24.87 5.01
C ILE A 129 1.38 -24.91 3.56
N GLN A 130 0.81 -23.81 3.05
CA GLN A 130 0.38 -23.73 1.66
C GLN A 130 1.54 -23.86 0.68
N GLN A 131 2.67 -23.18 0.94
CA GLN A 131 3.88 -23.29 0.12
C GLN A 131 4.45 -24.72 0.12
N ILE A 132 4.53 -25.35 1.29
CA ILE A 132 4.98 -26.75 1.42
C ILE A 132 4.03 -27.68 0.69
N SER A 133 2.71 -27.49 0.82
CA SER A 133 1.72 -28.32 0.15
C SER A 133 1.84 -28.23 -1.37
N VAL A 134 2.03 -27.03 -1.93
CA VAL A 134 2.29 -26.82 -3.36
C VAL A 134 3.61 -27.50 -3.75
N HIS A 135 4.67 -27.31 -2.97
CA HIS A 135 5.97 -27.92 -3.25
C HIS A 135 5.92 -29.45 -3.24
N ILE A 136 5.22 -30.06 -2.29
CA ILE A 136 5.01 -31.51 -2.23
C ILE A 136 4.24 -31.96 -3.48
N HIS A 137 3.15 -31.27 -3.84
CA HIS A 137 2.36 -31.60 -5.01
C HIS A 137 3.19 -31.52 -6.31
N ASP A 138 3.97 -30.46 -6.49
CA ASP A 138 4.85 -30.29 -7.64
C ASP A 138 5.94 -31.36 -7.69
N THR A 139 6.53 -31.69 -6.53
CA THR A 139 7.56 -32.74 -6.42
C THR A 139 6.98 -34.11 -6.76
N LEU A 140 5.77 -34.43 -6.30
CA LEU A 140 5.08 -35.68 -6.65
C LEU A 140 4.73 -35.71 -8.14
N ASN A 141 4.23 -34.62 -8.72
CA ASN A 141 3.92 -34.53 -10.15
C ASN A 141 5.17 -34.69 -11.03
N GLN A 142 6.30 -34.12 -10.64
CA GLN A 142 7.57 -34.31 -11.35
C GLN A 142 8.08 -35.76 -11.25
N ASN A 143 7.70 -36.44 -10.17
CA ASN A 143 8.14 -37.80 -9.86
C ASN A 143 6.98 -38.80 -9.87
N GLN A 144 6.09 -38.74 -10.88
CA GLN A 144 4.96 -39.67 -11.04
C GLN A 144 5.38 -41.15 -11.06
N TRP A 145 6.63 -41.44 -11.41
CA TRP A 145 7.20 -42.79 -11.36
C TRP A 145 7.28 -43.35 -9.93
N LEU A 146 7.32 -42.49 -8.91
CA LEU A 146 7.37 -42.91 -7.50
C LEU A 146 6.11 -43.67 -7.09
N GLU A 147 4.92 -43.31 -7.57
CA GLU A 147 3.67 -44.03 -7.23
C GLU A 147 3.71 -45.50 -7.69
N ASN A 148 4.40 -45.77 -8.80
CA ASN A 148 4.54 -47.11 -9.34
C ASN A 148 5.64 -47.91 -8.65
N GLU A 149 6.71 -47.25 -8.22
CA GLU A 149 7.88 -47.86 -7.57
C GLU A 149 7.81 -47.90 -6.04
N GLU A 150 6.85 -47.20 -5.41
CA GLU A 150 6.67 -47.11 -3.96
C GLU A 150 6.52 -48.51 -3.32
N LYS A 151 5.83 -49.42 -4.02
CA LYS A 151 5.64 -50.82 -3.57
C LYS A 151 6.95 -51.60 -3.50
N ASN A 152 7.99 -51.14 -4.19
CA ASN A 152 9.30 -51.78 -4.27
C ASN A 152 10.31 -51.14 -3.31
N PHE A 153 9.93 -50.09 -2.55
CA PHE A 153 10.80 -49.45 -1.57
C PHE A 153 11.05 -50.38 -0.38
N ASN A 154 12.31 -50.46 0.07
CA ASN A 154 12.78 -51.30 1.18
C ASN A 154 12.52 -52.81 1.04
N SER A 155 12.17 -53.30 -0.15
CA SER A 155 12.19 -54.74 -0.43
C SER A 155 13.64 -55.21 -0.56
N SER A 156 14.00 -56.30 0.13
CA SER A 156 15.38 -56.81 0.22
C SER A 156 16.01 -57.23 -1.12
N SER A 157 15.19 -57.48 -2.15
CA SER A 157 15.60 -57.81 -3.53
C SER A 157 15.50 -56.64 -4.51
N SER A 158 15.06 -55.46 -4.08
CA SER A 158 14.85 -54.28 -4.92
C SER A 158 16.05 -53.33 -4.90
N VAL A 159 16.22 -52.57 -5.98
CA VAL A 159 17.26 -51.52 -6.11
C VAL A 159 17.03 -50.36 -5.13
N TYR A 160 15.81 -50.22 -4.60
CA TYR A 160 15.39 -49.18 -3.67
C TYR A 160 15.46 -49.62 -2.19
N ASN A 161 16.55 -50.28 -1.78
CA ASN A 161 16.79 -50.64 -0.38
C ASN A 161 17.56 -49.52 0.33
N PHE A 162 16.87 -48.70 1.14
CA PHE A 162 17.45 -47.51 1.76
C PHE A 162 18.21 -47.79 3.07
N THR A 163 18.13 -49.00 3.63
CA THR A 163 18.84 -49.38 4.86
C THR A 163 20.30 -49.79 4.63
N SER A 164 20.64 -50.30 3.44
CA SER A 164 22.01 -50.70 3.09
C SER A 164 22.83 -49.59 2.44
N VAL A 165 22.20 -48.45 2.11
CA VAL A 165 22.83 -47.36 1.37
C VAL A 165 23.02 -46.13 2.27
N ASN A 166 24.22 -45.58 2.27
CA ASN A 166 24.50 -44.36 3.02
C ASN A 166 23.88 -43.14 2.31
N ILE A 167 22.73 -42.70 2.82
CA ILE A 167 21.96 -41.56 2.32
C ILE A 167 22.79 -40.25 2.31
N THR A 168 23.71 -40.07 3.26
CA THR A 168 24.54 -38.85 3.32
C THR A 168 25.51 -38.76 2.14
N ALA A 169 26.23 -39.84 1.83
CA ALA A 169 27.12 -39.89 0.66
C ALA A 169 26.36 -39.76 -0.68
N LEU A 170 25.13 -40.29 -0.77
CA LEU A 170 24.26 -40.09 -1.93
C LEU A 170 23.83 -38.63 -2.09
N LYS A 171 23.49 -37.94 -1.00
CA LYS A 171 23.13 -36.51 -1.04
C LYS A 171 24.30 -35.65 -1.51
N GLU A 172 25.51 -35.91 -1.02
CA GLU A 172 26.71 -35.19 -1.48
C GLU A 172 26.98 -35.44 -2.98
N LYS A 173 26.82 -36.68 -3.44
CA LYS A 173 26.96 -37.01 -4.86
C LYS A 173 25.88 -36.35 -5.72
N LEU A 174 24.65 -36.26 -5.23
CA LEU A 174 23.54 -35.58 -5.91
C LEU A 174 23.81 -34.08 -6.01
N ASP A 175 24.24 -33.44 -4.92
CA ASP A 175 24.58 -32.01 -4.90
C ASP A 175 25.75 -31.69 -5.84
N TRP A 176 26.77 -32.55 -5.85
CA TRP A 176 27.88 -32.45 -6.81
C TRP A 176 27.37 -32.58 -8.26
N LEU A 177 26.53 -33.57 -8.56
CA LEU A 177 25.96 -33.77 -9.91
C LEU A 177 25.10 -32.58 -10.34
N GLU A 178 24.23 -32.08 -9.46
CA GLU A 178 23.34 -30.96 -9.76
C GLU A 178 24.14 -29.66 -10.01
N THR A 179 25.17 -29.42 -9.21
CA THR A 179 26.10 -28.31 -9.40
C THR A 179 26.88 -28.45 -10.71
N SER A 180 27.33 -29.67 -11.03
CA SER A 180 28.06 -29.96 -12.28
C SER A 180 27.15 -29.76 -13.50
N VAL A 181 25.90 -30.22 -13.44
CA VAL A 181 24.88 -29.99 -14.48
C VAL A 181 24.57 -28.50 -14.65
N LYS A 182 24.39 -27.74 -13.55
CA LYS A 182 24.18 -26.28 -13.61
C LYS A 182 25.37 -25.53 -14.21
N LYS A 183 26.60 -25.98 -13.93
CA LYS A 183 27.81 -25.40 -14.54
C LYS A 183 27.91 -25.74 -16.02
N MET A 184 27.62 -26.99 -16.37
CA MET A 184 27.67 -27.48 -17.74
C MET A 184 26.57 -26.85 -18.60
N SER A 185 25.37 -26.64 -18.06
CA SER A 185 24.25 -25.99 -18.77
C SER A 185 24.53 -24.53 -19.12
N ARG A 186 25.33 -23.82 -18.30
CA ARG A 186 25.82 -22.47 -18.62
C ARG A 186 26.87 -22.46 -19.73
N THR A 187 27.61 -23.55 -19.89
CA THR A 187 28.77 -23.65 -20.79
C THR A 187 28.38 -24.25 -22.15
N ILE A 188 27.40 -25.17 -22.18
CA ILE A 188 26.97 -25.84 -23.39
C ILE A 188 25.95 -24.99 -24.13
N ASN A 189 26.21 -24.75 -25.42
CA ASN A 189 25.20 -24.20 -26.32
C ASN A 189 24.20 -25.30 -26.70
N THR A 190 23.04 -25.33 -26.05
CA THR A 190 21.97 -26.30 -26.29
C THR A 190 21.38 -26.24 -27.71
N ARG A 191 21.64 -25.15 -28.46
CA ARG A 191 21.22 -24.99 -29.86
C ARG A 191 22.30 -25.39 -30.87
N ALA A 192 23.47 -25.84 -30.41
CA ALA A 192 24.60 -26.19 -31.28
C ALA A 192 24.22 -27.23 -32.34
N MET A 193 23.41 -28.24 -31.98
CA MET A 193 22.96 -29.28 -32.91
C MET A 193 22.10 -28.70 -34.06
N ASN A 194 21.18 -27.78 -33.71
CA ASN A 194 20.33 -27.12 -34.71
C ASN A 194 21.14 -26.15 -35.59
N MET A 195 22.12 -25.44 -35.01
CA MET A 195 23.01 -24.56 -35.77
C MET A 195 23.91 -25.35 -36.73
N LEU A 196 24.41 -26.52 -36.31
CA LEU A 196 25.19 -27.42 -37.15
C LEU A 196 24.36 -27.90 -38.34
N SER A 197 23.14 -28.40 -38.09
CA SER A 197 22.23 -28.86 -39.14
C SER A 197 21.92 -27.77 -40.18
N GLN A 198 21.66 -26.53 -39.74
CA GLN A 198 21.46 -25.39 -40.65
C GLN A 198 22.72 -25.03 -41.44
N ALA A 199 23.91 -25.16 -40.85
CA ALA A 199 25.16 -24.89 -41.53
C ALA A 199 25.45 -25.96 -42.60
N GLU A 200 25.19 -27.23 -42.30
CA GLU A 200 25.31 -28.35 -43.23
C GLU A 200 24.35 -28.20 -44.42
N GLU A 201 23.10 -27.81 -44.17
CA GLU A 201 22.12 -27.55 -45.23
C GLU A 201 22.60 -26.44 -46.18
N LYS A 202 23.04 -25.30 -45.63
CA LYS A 202 23.58 -24.18 -46.42
C LYS A 202 24.83 -24.59 -47.22
N TYR A 203 25.71 -25.38 -46.62
CA TYR A 203 26.90 -25.88 -47.30
C TYR A 203 26.55 -26.79 -48.48
N ASN A 204 25.62 -27.73 -48.28
CA ASN A 204 25.17 -28.64 -49.33
C ASN A 204 24.50 -27.89 -50.48
N ASP A 205 23.66 -26.90 -50.19
CA ASP A 205 23.05 -26.05 -51.20
C ASP A 205 24.08 -25.20 -51.96
N LEU A 206 25.08 -24.67 -51.27
CA LEU A 206 26.17 -23.93 -51.90
C LEU A 206 26.98 -24.83 -52.84
N MET A 207 27.31 -26.04 -52.41
CA MET A 207 28.02 -27.03 -53.24
C MET A 207 27.20 -27.45 -54.45
N ARG A 208 25.88 -27.62 -54.30
CA ARG A 208 24.96 -27.88 -55.42
C ARG A 208 24.98 -26.73 -56.42
N LYS A 209 24.87 -25.47 -55.96
CA LYS A 209 24.93 -24.28 -56.81
C LYS A 209 26.26 -24.16 -57.55
N LYS A 210 27.39 -24.38 -56.85
CA LYS A 210 28.72 -24.39 -57.46
C LYS A 210 28.80 -25.39 -58.62
N LYS A 211 28.31 -26.62 -58.42
CA LYS A 211 28.32 -27.66 -59.46
C LYS A 211 27.48 -27.28 -60.68
N ILE A 212 26.34 -26.61 -60.48
CA ILE A 212 25.51 -26.09 -61.58
C ILE A 212 26.28 -25.03 -62.37
N VAL A 213 26.86 -24.04 -61.69
CA VAL A 213 27.65 -22.97 -62.33
C VAL A 213 28.83 -23.52 -63.11
N GLU A 214 29.57 -24.49 -62.56
CA GLU A 214 30.69 -25.14 -63.26
C GLU A 214 30.23 -25.89 -64.53
N ASN A 215 29.09 -26.57 -64.46
CA ASN A 215 28.51 -27.27 -65.62
C ASN A 215 28.01 -26.29 -66.68
N ASP A 216 27.35 -25.20 -66.27
CA ASP A 216 26.86 -24.19 -67.20
C ASP A 216 28.01 -23.43 -67.86
N ARG A 217 29.11 -23.16 -67.13
CA ARG A 217 30.34 -22.64 -67.73
C ARG A 217 30.86 -23.54 -68.84
N LYS A 218 30.96 -24.85 -68.59
CA LYS A 218 31.41 -25.83 -69.60
C LYS A 218 30.47 -25.87 -70.81
N LYS A 219 29.15 -25.78 -70.60
CA LYS A 219 28.18 -25.73 -71.71
C LYS A 219 28.35 -24.46 -72.55
N ILE A 220 28.52 -23.30 -71.92
CA ILE A 220 28.76 -22.04 -72.61
C ILE A 220 30.04 -22.14 -73.45
N GLU A 221 31.12 -22.68 -72.89
CA GLU A 221 32.39 -22.91 -73.62
C GLU A 221 32.18 -23.81 -74.85
N LEU A 222 31.45 -24.93 -74.72
CA LEU A 222 31.14 -25.82 -75.84
C LEU A 222 30.27 -25.15 -76.91
N ILE A 223 29.26 -24.37 -76.51
CA ILE A 223 28.39 -23.64 -77.44
C ILE A 223 29.19 -22.58 -78.19
N ILE A 224 30.10 -21.85 -77.52
CA ILE A 224 30.97 -20.88 -78.18
C ILE A 224 31.84 -21.57 -79.24
N GLN A 225 32.42 -22.73 -78.92
CA GLN A 225 33.22 -23.50 -79.88
C GLN A 225 32.38 -23.97 -81.08
N ASP A 226 31.17 -24.49 -80.86
CA ASP A 226 30.25 -24.90 -81.94
C ASP A 226 29.82 -23.71 -82.81
N LEU A 227 29.53 -22.56 -82.20
CA LEU A 227 29.21 -21.32 -82.91
C LEU A 227 30.39 -20.82 -83.75
N ASP A 228 31.63 -20.92 -83.27
CA ASP A 228 32.81 -20.55 -84.04
C ASP A 228 33.02 -21.46 -85.25
N VAL A 229 32.77 -22.77 -85.12
CA VAL A 229 32.80 -23.71 -86.25
C VAL A 229 31.75 -23.33 -87.28
N LYS A 230 30.48 -23.16 -86.87
CA LYS A 230 29.39 -22.75 -87.77
C LYS A 230 29.65 -21.40 -88.43
N LYS A 231 30.19 -20.43 -87.70
CA LYS A 231 30.60 -19.13 -88.23
C LYS A 231 31.62 -19.30 -89.36
N ASN A 232 32.67 -20.10 -89.12
CA ASN A 232 33.71 -20.36 -90.10
C ASN A 232 33.20 -21.11 -91.34
N GLU A 233 32.29 -22.07 -91.17
CA GLU A 233 31.63 -22.79 -92.26
C GLU A 233 30.74 -21.87 -93.10
N ALA A 234 29.89 -21.07 -92.45
CA ALA A 234 29.03 -20.09 -93.11
C ALA A 234 29.86 -19.05 -93.87
N LEU A 235 30.94 -18.52 -93.27
CA LEU A 235 31.88 -17.63 -93.93
C LEU A 235 32.54 -18.28 -95.15
N LYS A 236 32.96 -19.55 -95.04
CA LYS A 236 33.55 -20.28 -96.17
C LYS A 236 32.54 -20.47 -97.30
N SER A 237 31.30 -20.84 -96.99
CA SER A 237 30.23 -21.02 -97.98
C SER A 237 29.85 -19.71 -98.68
N SER A 238 29.61 -18.64 -97.90
CA SER A 238 29.34 -17.31 -98.44
C SER A 238 30.50 -16.77 -99.27
N SER A 239 31.74 -16.96 -98.82
CA SER A 239 32.93 -16.56 -99.57
C SER A 239 33.02 -17.26 -100.92
N LEU A 240 32.74 -18.58 -100.99
CA LEU A 240 32.71 -19.32 -102.25
C LEU A 240 31.60 -18.81 -103.19
N LYS A 241 30.40 -18.54 -102.65
CA LYS A 241 29.27 -18.03 -103.44
C LYS A 241 29.54 -16.63 -103.98
N VAL A 242 30.00 -15.71 -103.13
CA VAL A 242 30.38 -14.35 -103.53
C VAL A 242 31.50 -14.39 -104.56
N ASN A 243 32.50 -15.27 -104.40
CA ASN A 243 33.58 -15.42 -105.38
C ASN A 243 33.06 -15.88 -106.76
N LYS A 244 32.14 -16.86 -106.78
CA LYS A 244 31.51 -17.34 -108.01
C LYS A 244 30.68 -16.23 -108.68
N ASP A 245 29.85 -15.54 -107.90
CA ASP A 245 28.99 -14.46 -108.40
C ASP A 245 29.84 -13.27 -108.90
N PHE A 246 30.92 -12.93 -108.18
CA PHE A 246 31.87 -11.90 -108.57
C PHE A 246 32.56 -12.23 -109.91
N GLY A 247 33.03 -13.47 -110.09
CA GLY A 247 33.59 -13.93 -111.37
C GLY A 247 32.58 -13.86 -112.52
N ASN A 248 31.32 -14.25 -112.28
CA ASN A 248 30.24 -14.19 -113.27
C ASN A 248 29.89 -12.74 -113.67
N ILE A 249 29.90 -11.80 -112.72
CA ILE A 249 29.66 -10.38 -113.00
C ILE A 249 30.80 -9.83 -113.89
N PHE A 250 32.06 -10.14 -113.55
CA PHE A 250 33.21 -9.69 -114.32
C PHE A 250 33.23 -10.24 -115.75
N SER A 251 32.88 -11.51 -115.95
CA SER A 251 32.82 -12.13 -117.28
C SER A 251 31.66 -11.62 -118.13
N THR A 252 30.54 -11.20 -117.50
CA THR A 252 29.43 -10.53 -118.19
C THR A 252 29.81 -9.14 -118.67
N LEU A 253 30.58 -8.38 -117.87
CA LEU A 253 30.97 -7.02 -118.18
C LEU A 253 32.11 -6.93 -119.21
N LEU A 254 33.03 -7.91 -119.19
CA LEU A 254 34.19 -7.95 -120.08
C LEU A 254 34.31 -9.35 -120.73
N PRO A 255 33.91 -9.50 -122.01
CA PRO A 255 34.01 -10.78 -122.71
C PRO A 255 35.46 -11.29 -122.75
N GLY A 256 35.70 -12.47 -122.18
CA GLY A 256 37.04 -13.07 -122.09
C GLY A 256 37.83 -12.75 -120.81
N ALA A 257 37.22 -12.04 -119.85
CA ALA A 257 37.81 -11.78 -118.53
C ALA A 257 37.23 -12.68 -117.43
N CYS A 258 38.06 -13.09 -116.47
CA CYS A 258 37.72 -13.88 -115.29
C CYS A 258 38.25 -13.17 -114.04
N ALA A 259 37.44 -13.02 -112.99
CA ALA A 259 37.91 -12.45 -111.72
C ALA A 259 37.65 -13.39 -110.56
N LYS A 260 38.54 -13.38 -109.55
CA LYS A 260 38.41 -14.17 -108.33
C LYS A 260 38.85 -13.37 -107.11
N LEU A 261 38.16 -13.59 -105.99
CA LEU A 261 38.51 -13.13 -104.66
C LEU A 261 39.41 -14.17 -103.99
N CYS A 262 40.60 -13.75 -103.57
CA CYS A 262 41.55 -14.57 -102.81
C CYS A 262 41.75 -13.97 -101.42
N SER A 263 42.13 -14.80 -100.45
CA SER A 263 42.58 -14.30 -99.14
C SER A 263 43.97 -13.68 -99.30
N ILE A 264 44.21 -12.57 -98.59
CA ILE A 264 45.51 -11.90 -98.53
C ILE A 264 46.56 -12.90 -98.03
N GLU A 265 47.74 -12.91 -98.65
CA GLU A 265 48.81 -13.82 -98.23
C GLU A 265 49.17 -13.63 -96.75
N ASN A 266 49.24 -14.74 -96.01
CA ASN A 266 49.58 -14.85 -94.58
C ASN A 266 48.59 -14.27 -93.56
N LYS A 267 47.31 -14.04 -93.91
CA LYS A 267 46.28 -13.63 -92.94
C LYS A 267 44.99 -14.46 -93.03
N ASN A 268 44.29 -14.59 -91.89
CA ASN A 268 43.03 -15.33 -91.82
C ASN A 268 41.96 -14.69 -92.73
N LYS A 269 41.03 -15.49 -93.27
CA LYS A 269 39.90 -15.06 -94.13
C LYS A 269 39.06 -13.89 -93.57
N LEU A 270 39.18 -13.60 -92.28
CA LEU A 270 38.50 -12.52 -91.57
C LEU A 270 39.21 -11.17 -91.65
N GLU A 271 40.48 -11.12 -92.03
CA GLU A 271 41.30 -9.90 -92.04
C GLU A 271 41.27 -9.15 -93.38
N GLY A 272 40.81 -9.80 -94.46
CA GLY A 272 40.58 -9.15 -95.76
C GLY A 272 40.66 -10.10 -96.96
N LEU A 273 40.15 -9.63 -98.10
CA LEU A 273 40.17 -10.34 -99.38
C LEU A 273 40.75 -9.43 -100.46
N GLU A 274 41.58 -9.99 -101.35
CA GLU A 274 42.16 -9.35 -102.52
C GLU A 274 41.49 -9.83 -103.81
N ILE A 275 41.46 -8.96 -104.81
CA ILE A 275 40.86 -9.23 -106.13
C ILE A 275 41.98 -9.58 -107.11
N LYS A 276 41.92 -10.78 -107.70
CA LYS A 276 42.77 -11.18 -108.84
C LYS A 276 41.92 -11.26 -110.11
N VAL A 277 42.39 -10.65 -111.20
CA VAL A 277 41.68 -10.58 -112.48
C VAL A 277 42.56 -11.22 -113.56
N GLY A 278 41.95 -12.00 -114.47
CA GLY A 278 42.63 -12.62 -115.60
C GLY A 278 41.92 -12.35 -116.92
N PHE A 279 42.69 -12.22 -117.99
CA PHE A 279 42.21 -12.06 -119.37
C PHE A 279 42.78 -13.20 -120.21
N GLY A 280 41.90 -14.02 -120.80
CA GLY A 280 42.31 -15.27 -121.47
C GLY A 280 43.08 -16.20 -120.51
N ASP A 281 44.29 -16.61 -120.90
CA ASP A 281 45.15 -17.51 -120.12
C ASP A 281 46.09 -16.80 -119.11
N SER A 282 46.01 -15.47 -118.97
CA SER A 282 46.89 -14.70 -118.08
C SER A 282 46.16 -14.15 -116.84
N TRP A 283 46.69 -14.41 -115.64
CA TRP A 283 46.16 -13.90 -114.36
C TRP A 283 47.08 -12.80 -113.81
N LYS A 284 46.49 -11.66 -113.41
CA LYS A 284 47.17 -10.49 -112.83
C LYS A 284 46.81 -10.33 -111.35
N GLU A 285 47.70 -9.70 -110.58
CA GLU A 285 47.59 -9.64 -109.12
C GLU A 285 46.78 -8.46 -108.61
N SER A 286 46.58 -7.43 -109.42
CA SER A 286 45.70 -6.30 -109.07
C SER A 286 45.02 -5.67 -110.28
N LEU A 287 43.91 -4.94 -110.04
CA LEU A 287 43.21 -4.13 -111.04
C LEU A 287 44.09 -3.00 -111.61
N GLY A 288 45.19 -2.64 -110.95
CA GLY A 288 46.13 -1.61 -111.42
C GLY A 288 47.12 -2.10 -112.47
N GLU A 289 47.27 -3.42 -112.63
CA GLU A 289 48.15 -4.03 -113.62
C GLU A 289 47.47 -4.24 -114.98
N LEU A 290 46.20 -3.87 -115.07
CA LEU A 290 45.26 -4.26 -116.11
C LEU A 290 45.46 -3.48 -117.41
#